data_AF-A0A2V7MFB6-F1
#
_entry.id   AF-A0A2V7MFB6-F1
#
_cell.length_a   1.000
_cell.length_b   1.000
_cell.length_c   1.000
_cell.angle_alpha   90.00
_cell.angle_beta   90.00
_cell.angle_gamma   90.00
#
_symmetry.space_group_name_H-M   'P 1'
#
loop_
_entity.id
_entity.type
_entity.pdbx_description
1 polymer ?
#
loop_
_entity_poly.entity_id
_entity_poly.type
_entity_poly.pdbx_seq_one_letter_code
_entity_poly.pdbx_strand_id
1 'polypeptide(L)'
;MLLPPAYGFRLSPMIKIETASDGATATLRLCGQIDQDHLAAIEGELRRYRPRLVFDLAEATFVDRAVVQFLAAREGEGVELLNCPRYIREWIHREL
;
A
#
# COMPACT_ATOMS: atom_id res chain seq x y z
N MET A 1 21.25 31.27 7.22
CA MET A 1 21.19 30.41 6.01
C MET A 1 21.27 28.97 6.50
N LEU A 2 20.13 28.34 6.77
CA LEU A 2 20.06 26.95 7.24
C LEU A 2 19.93 26.06 6.00
N LEU A 3 20.95 25.25 5.74
CA LEU A 3 20.85 24.16 4.79
C LEU A 3 19.82 23.15 5.34
N PRO A 4 18.86 22.67 4.53
CA PRO A 4 18.06 21.53 4.94
C PRO A 4 18.99 20.30 5.10
N PRO A 5 18.70 19.37 6.03
CA PRO A 5 19.45 18.14 6.11
C PRO A 5 19.30 17.40 4.79
N ALA A 6 20.42 16.87 4.27
CA ALA A 6 20.44 16.03 3.09
C ALA A 6 19.61 14.77 3.36
N TYR A 7 18.30 14.83 3.11
CA TYR A 7 17.53 13.66 2.80
C TYR A 7 18.11 13.17 1.48
N GLY A 8 18.83 12.04 1.55
CA GLY A 8 19.41 11.41 0.38
C GLY A 8 18.37 11.40 -0.73
N PHE A 9 18.78 11.85 -1.91
CA PHE A 9 18.00 11.77 -3.12
C PHE A 9 17.74 10.27 -3.37
N ARG A 10 16.70 9.73 -2.73
CA ARG A 10 16.16 8.44 -3.06
C ARG A 10 15.69 8.62 -4.49
N LEU A 11 16.32 7.91 -5.41
CA LEU A 11 15.71 7.59 -6.69
C LEU A 11 14.43 6.84 -6.33
N SER A 12 13.32 7.55 -6.09
CA SER A 12 12.05 6.91 -5.75
C SER A 12 11.74 5.95 -6.88
N PRO A 13 11.72 4.62 -6.65
CA PRO A 13 11.02 3.76 -7.58
C PRO A 13 9.57 4.23 -7.46
N MET A 14 9.08 4.95 -8.48
CA MET A 14 7.71 5.44 -8.47
C MET A 14 6.80 4.26 -8.15
N ILE A 15 6.02 4.36 -7.07
CA ILE A 15 4.96 3.39 -6.83
C ILE A 15 4.03 3.44 -8.04
N LYS A 16 3.64 2.27 -8.54
CA LYS A 16 2.56 2.17 -9.51
C LYS A 16 1.30 1.76 -8.76
N ILE A 17 0.30 2.62 -8.77
CA ILE A 17 -1.03 2.33 -8.25
C ILE A 17 -1.93 2.14 -9.46
N GLU A 18 -2.44 0.93 -9.66
CA GLU A 18 -3.39 0.64 -10.73
C GLU A 18 -4.71 0.23 -10.12
N THR A 19 -5.79 0.82 -10.62
CA THR A 19 -7.14 0.48 -10.19
C THR A 19 -7.85 -0.21 -11.35
N ALA A 20 -8.21 -1.47 -11.16
CA ALA A 20 -9.10 -2.20 -12.04
C ALA A 20 -10.46 -2.32 -11.37
N SER A 21 -11.56 -2.20 -12.11
CA SER A 21 -12.90 -2.45 -11.58
C SER A 21 -13.68 -3.28 -12.59
N ASP A 22 -14.31 -4.35 -12.11
CA ASP A 22 -15.23 -5.17 -12.91
C ASP A 22 -16.69 -4.72 -12.76
N GLY A 23 -16.92 -3.57 -12.12
CA GLY A 23 -18.25 -3.02 -11.82
C GLY A 23 -18.88 -3.58 -10.54
N ALA A 24 -18.39 -4.70 -10.02
CA ALA A 24 -18.81 -5.26 -8.75
C ALA A 24 -17.75 -5.04 -7.66
N THR A 25 -16.47 -5.19 -7.99
CA THR A 25 -15.33 -5.09 -7.08
C THR A 25 -14.22 -4.30 -7.77
N ALA A 26 -13.62 -3.37 -7.04
CA ALA A 26 -12.42 -2.69 -7.46
C ALA A 26 -11.20 -3.41 -6.87
N THR A 27 -10.16 -3.60 -7.68
CA THR A 27 -8.87 -4.12 -7.27
C THR A 27 -7.85 -3.00 -7.37
N LEU A 28 -7.21 -2.67 -6.25
CA LEU A 28 -6.12 -1.71 -6.17
C LEU A 28 -4.80 -2.46 -6.13
N ARG A 29 -4.09 -2.45 -7.26
CA ARG A 29 -2.80 -3.11 -7.41
C ARG A 29 -1.68 -2.16 -7.02
N LEU A 30 -0.90 -2.55 -6.03
CA LEU A 30 0.23 -1.78 -5.54
C LEU A 30 1.53 -2.42 -6.01
N CYS A 31 2.25 -1.75 -6.91
CA CYS A 31 3.46 -2.27 -7.53
C CYS A 31 4.69 -1.44 -7.13
N GLY A 32 5.79 -2.13 -6.85
CA GLY A 32 7.08 -1.53 -6.51
C GLY A 32 7.27 -1.25 -5.02
N GLN A 33 7.99 -0.17 -4.72
CA GLN A 33 8.29 0.23 -3.35
C GLN A 33 7.17 1.11 -2.81
N ILE A 34 6.61 0.71 -1.67
CA ILE A 34 5.46 1.36 -1.03
C ILE A 34 5.92 1.84 0.34
N ASP A 35 5.86 3.15 0.56
CA ASP A 35 6.19 3.77 1.85
C ASP A 35 5.08 4.72 2.32
N GLN A 36 5.30 5.31 3.50
CA GLN A 36 4.33 6.18 4.16
C GLN A 36 3.88 7.37 3.32
N ASP A 37 4.75 7.89 2.43
CA ASP A 37 4.43 9.06 1.60
C ASP A 37 3.32 8.75 0.59
N HIS A 38 3.13 7.46 0.27
CA HIS A 38 2.13 6.99 -0.67
C HIS A 38 0.77 6.68 -0.02
N LEU A 39 0.67 6.70 1.32
CA LEU A 39 -0.56 6.32 2.04
C LEU A 39 -1.74 7.24 1.70
N ALA A 40 -1.49 8.54 1.55
CA ALA A 40 -2.55 9.49 1.21
C ALA A 40 -3.18 9.20 -0.16
N ALA A 41 -2.35 8.79 -1.14
CA ALA A 41 -2.84 8.42 -2.46
C ALA A 41 -3.65 7.11 -2.42
N ILE A 42 -3.15 6.11 -1.68
CA ILE A 42 -3.83 4.82 -1.49
C ILE A 42 -5.19 5.02 -0.79
N GLU A 43 -5.24 5.88 0.22
CA GLU A 43 -6.49 6.18 0.93
C GLU A 43 -7.50 6.92 0.04
N GLY A 44 -7.03 7.80 -0.85
CA GLY A 44 -7.87 8.47 -1.84
C GLY A 44 -8.60 7.48 -2.74
N GLU A 45 -7.89 6.49 -3.28
CA GLU A 45 -8.47 5.42 -4.10
C GLU A 45 -9.42 4.54 -3.26
N LEU A 46 -9.06 4.22 -2.03
CA LEU A 46 -9.92 3.47 -1.11
C LEU A 46 -11.27 4.16 -0.90
N ARG A 47 -11.28 5.47 -0.64
CA ARG A 47 -12.52 6.24 -0.45
C ARG A 47 -13.36 6.30 -1.72
N ARG A 48 -12.73 6.28 -2.90
CA ARG A 48 -13.41 6.34 -4.20
C ARG A 48 -14.18 5.07 -4.54
N TYR A 49 -13.73 3.89 -4.08
CA TYR A 49 -14.27 2.59 -4.51
C TYR A 49 -14.84 1.71 -3.38
N ARG A 50 -14.97 2.25 -2.15
CA ARG A 50 -15.69 1.57 -1.06
C ARG A 50 -17.16 1.32 -1.43
N PRO A 51 -17.77 0.21 -0.97
CA PRO A 51 -17.27 -0.76 0.02
C PRO A 51 -16.56 -2.00 -0.55
N ARG A 52 -16.33 -2.10 -1.86
CA ARG A 52 -15.86 -3.34 -2.52
C ARG A 52 -14.48 -3.18 -3.14
N LEU A 53 -13.54 -2.60 -2.41
CA LEU A 53 -12.14 -2.54 -2.83
C LEU A 53 -11.37 -3.70 -2.21
N VAL A 54 -10.49 -4.33 -2.98
CA VAL A 54 -9.47 -5.29 -2.53
C VAL A 54 -8.07 -4.80 -2.92
N PHE A 55 -7.04 -5.17 -2.17
CA PHE A 55 -5.65 -4.84 -2.50
C PHE A 55 -4.97 -6.02 -3.18
N ASP A 56 -4.27 -5.79 -4.29
CA ASP A 56 -3.38 -6.78 -4.89
C ASP A 56 -1.92 -6.37 -4.69
N LEU A 57 -1.16 -7.24 -4.02
CA LEU A 57 0.23 -7.01 -3.63
C LEU A 57 1.22 -7.89 -4.41
N ALA A 58 0.78 -8.52 -5.52
CA ALA A 58 1.61 -9.43 -6.32
C ALA A 58 2.93 -8.80 -6.79
N GLU A 59 2.92 -7.51 -7.10
CA GLU A 59 4.07 -6.75 -7.62
C GLU A 59 4.71 -5.84 -6.57
N ALA A 60 4.35 -5.98 -5.29
CA ALA A 60 4.98 -5.23 -4.21
C ALA A 60 6.40 -5.76 -3.96
N THR A 61 7.40 -4.89 -4.04
CA THR A 61 8.83 -5.25 -3.87
C THR A 61 9.37 -4.86 -2.50
N PHE A 62 8.84 -3.78 -1.92
CA PHE A 62 9.17 -3.32 -0.58
C PHE A 62 7.95 -2.60 0.01
N VAL A 63 7.64 -2.88 1.27
CA VAL A 63 6.52 -2.24 1.97
C VAL A 63 7.01 -1.76 3.32
N ASP A 64 6.94 -0.45 3.54
CA ASP A 64 7.32 0.18 4.81
C ASP A 64 6.37 -0.21 5.94
N ARG A 65 6.86 -0.18 7.18
CA ARG A 65 6.10 -0.51 8.39
C ARG A 65 4.78 0.26 8.50
N ALA A 66 4.76 1.56 8.19
CA ALA A 66 3.54 2.35 8.27
C ALA A 66 2.47 1.85 7.28
N VAL A 67 2.90 1.37 6.11
CA VAL A 67 2.02 0.79 5.09
C VAL A 67 1.53 -0.59 5.52
N VAL A 68 2.39 -1.40 6.13
CA VAL A 68 2.00 -2.69 6.71
C VAL A 68 0.90 -2.52 7.75
N GLN A 69 1.06 -1.59 8.68
CA GLN A 69 0.03 -1.26 9.69
C GLN A 69 -1.27 -0.78 9.05
N PHE A 70 -1.18 0.04 8.00
CA PHE A 70 -2.35 0.49 7.25
C PHE A 70 -3.09 -0.69 6.59
N LEU A 71 -2.37 -1.58 5.90
CA LEU A 71 -2.97 -2.75 5.24
C LEU A 71 -3.64 -3.69 6.27
N ALA A 72 -2.99 -3.94 7.41
CA ALA A 72 -3.56 -4.75 8.50
C ALA A 72 -4.85 -4.13 9.07
N ALA A 73 -4.88 -2.81 9.27
CA ALA A 73 -6.08 -2.12 9.73
C ALA A 73 -7.23 -2.23 8.71
N ARG A 74 -6.95 -2.19 7.41
CA ARG A 74 -7.96 -2.37 6.36
C ARG A 74 -8.44 -3.83 6.28
N GLU A 75 -7.55 -4.80 6.46
CA GLU A 75 -7.90 -6.21 6.54
C GLU A 75 -8.87 -6.49 7.71
N GLY A 76 -8.61 -5.90 8.87
CA GLY A 76 -9.52 -5.96 10.02
C GLY A 76 -10.89 -5.28 9.79
N GLU A 77 -10.97 -4.33 8.86
CA GLU A 77 -12.23 -3.70 8.42
C GLU A 77 -12.97 -4.51 7.32
N GLY A 78 -12.43 -5.66 6.90
CA GLY A 78 -13.01 -6.55 5.89
C GLY A 78 -12.52 -6.29 4.46
N VAL A 79 -11.45 -5.52 4.26
CA VAL A 79 -10.81 -5.37 2.95
C VAL A 79 -9.89 -6.57 2.68
N GLU A 80 -10.07 -7.25 1.55
CA GLU A 80 -9.23 -8.41 1.23
C GLU A 80 -7.84 -8.01 0.70
N LEU A 81 -6.80 -8.73 1.14
CA LEU A 81 -5.42 -8.61 0.65
C LEU A 81 -5.06 -9.79 -0.25
N LEU A 82 -5.18 -9.60 -1.57
CA LEU A 82 -4.83 -10.56 -2.61
C LEU A 82 -3.32 -10.63 -2.86
N ASN A 83 -2.86 -11.83 -3.22
CA ASN A 83 -1.46 -12.14 -3.55
C ASN A 83 -0.42 -11.60 -2.56
N CYS A 84 -0.80 -11.45 -1.29
CA CYS A 84 0.03 -10.87 -0.25
C CYS A 84 1.33 -11.67 -0.09
N PRO A 85 2.51 -11.09 -0.43
CA PRO A 85 3.79 -11.76 -0.27
C PRO A 85 4.01 -12.20 1.17
N ARG A 86 4.65 -13.37 1.35
CA ARG A 86 4.87 -13.97 2.67
C ARG A 86 5.58 -13.02 3.64
N TYR A 87 6.53 -12.24 3.14
CA TYR A 87 7.26 -11.26 3.97
C TYR A 87 6.30 -10.20 4.55
N ILE A 88 5.31 -9.70 3.78
CA ILE A 88 4.34 -8.73 4.30
C ILE A 88 3.51 -9.37 5.40
N ARG A 89 3.00 -10.60 5.20
CA ARG A 89 2.26 -11.32 6.25
C ARG A 89 3.11 -11.51 7.51
N GLU A 90 4.37 -11.91 7.38
CA GLU A 90 5.28 -12.06 8.52
C GLU A 90 5.52 -10.73 9.24
N TRP A 91 5.61 -9.62 8.51
CA TRP A 91 5.74 -8.29 9.11
C TRP A 91 4.45 -7.84 9.80
N ILE A 92 3.26 -8.12 9.25
CA ILE A 92 1.97 -7.89 9.94
C ILE A 92 1.94 -8.65 11.27
N HIS A 93 2.34 -9.93 11.28
CA HIS A 93 2.34 -10.76 12.49
C HIS A 93 3.39 -10.37 13.53
N ARG A 94 4.45 -9.65 13.14
CA ARG A 94 5.49 -9.15 14.06
C ARG A 94 5.13 -7.81 14.69
N GLU A 95 4.17 -7.10 14.12
CA GLU A 95 3.80 -5.74 14.47
C GLU A 95 2.50 -5.66 15.29
N LEU A 96 1.67 -6.70 15.19
CA LEU A 96 0.52 -6.98 16.06
C LEU A 96 0.97 -7.54 17.41
#